data_AF-A0A8J4UEM0-F1
#
_entry.id   AF-A0A8J4UEM0-F1
#
_cell.length_a   1.000
_cell.length_b   1.000
_cell.length_c   1.000
_cell.angle_alpha   90.00
_cell.angle_beta   90.00
_cell.angle_gamma   90.00
#
_symmetry.space_group_name_H-M   'P 1'
#
loop_
_entity.id
_entity.type
_entity.pdbx_description
1 polymer ?
#
loop_
_entity_poly.entity_id
_entity_poly.type
_entity_poly.pdbx_seq_one_letter_code
_entity_poly.pdbx_strand_id
1 'polypeptide(L)'
;MGPASTNIYIKATARRMHKIVNELKKIHFTTTTDEDVFFDENGDPPARYDVLNWQQDKDDFGFLLKEMALQNMTGFQWVGSESWISDLNTANAEWQHILKGSLGFAIPKDISDSRLANNIYKAVYAVAYALHNSYGCYKRDSEQAAPNVCTNLPDQQKPWQIVNELKKINFTTTDEDVFFDENGDPPARYDVLNWQQDKD
;
A
#
# COMPACT_ATOMS: atom_id res chain seq x y z
N MET A 1 -21.15 35.53 -2.62
CA MET A 1 -21.46 35.36 -4.05
C MET A 1 -20.33 34.55 -4.66
N GLY A 2 -20.54 33.24 -4.87
CA GLY A 2 -19.54 32.39 -5.53
C GLY A 2 -19.57 32.57 -7.05
N PRO A 3 -18.49 32.22 -7.77
CA PRO A 3 -18.45 32.32 -9.22
C PRO A 3 -19.49 31.38 -9.85
N ALA A 4 -20.22 31.89 -10.85
CA ALA A 4 -21.23 31.13 -11.57
C ALA A 4 -20.56 30.06 -12.46
N SER A 5 -20.80 28.78 -12.17
CA SER A 5 -20.41 27.67 -13.04
C SER A 5 -21.16 27.80 -14.38
N THR A 6 -20.43 28.12 -15.45
CA THR A 6 -20.99 28.22 -16.79
C THR A 6 -20.86 26.86 -17.48
N ASN A 7 -21.94 26.09 -17.50
CA ASN A 7 -21.98 24.84 -18.25
C ASN A 7 -22.10 25.15 -19.75
N ILE A 8 -21.10 24.77 -20.54
CA ILE A 8 -21.11 24.93 -22.00
C ILE A 8 -21.69 23.66 -22.62
N TYR A 9 -22.90 23.74 -23.18
CA TYR A 9 -23.52 22.65 -23.92
C TYR A 9 -23.33 22.84 -25.43
N ILE A 10 -22.56 21.96 -26.08
CA ILE A 10 -22.39 21.95 -27.54
C ILE A 10 -23.40 20.99 -28.16
N LYS A 11 -24.47 21.52 -28.76
CA LYS A 11 -25.47 20.72 -29.47
C LYS A 11 -25.05 20.56 -30.94
N ALA A 12 -24.54 19.38 -31.30
CA ALA A 12 -24.05 19.07 -32.63
C ALA A 12 -24.99 18.12 -33.41
N THR A 13 -25.20 18.38 -34.70
CA THR A 13 -25.93 17.47 -35.61
C THR A 13 -24.95 16.50 -36.28
N ALA A 14 -25.32 15.21 -36.41
CA ALA A 14 -24.43 14.13 -36.87
C ALA A 14 -23.63 14.40 -38.16
N ARG A 15 -24.15 15.22 -39.09
CA ARG A 15 -23.45 15.58 -40.34
C ARG A 15 -22.21 16.49 -40.17
N ARG A 16 -21.98 17.06 -38.98
CA ARG A 16 -20.84 17.96 -38.70
C ARG A 16 -19.89 17.42 -37.63
N MET A 17 -20.10 16.18 -37.19
CA MET A 17 -19.37 15.58 -36.06
C MET A 17 -17.86 15.51 -36.31
N HIS A 18 -17.43 15.14 -37.53
CA HIS A 18 -16.01 15.10 -37.88
C HIS A 18 -15.34 16.48 -37.81
N LYS A 19 -16.04 17.54 -38.26
CA LYS A 19 -15.50 18.91 -38.21
C LYS A 19 -15.35 19.39 -36.77
N ILE A 20 -16.27 19.02 -35.89
CA ILE A 20 -16.24 19.38 -34.48
C ILE A 20 -15.10 18.66 -33.76
N VAL A 21 -14.92 17.36 -33.99
CA VAL A 21 -13.80 16.60 -33.40
C VAL A 21 -12.45 17.20 -33.81
N ASN A 22 -12.29 17.60 -35.08
CA ASN A 22 -11.06 18.24 -35.56
C ASN A 22 -10.79 19.61 -34.93
N GLU A 23 -11.84 20.34 -34.52
CA GLU A 23 -11.67 21.61 -33.80
C GLU A 23 -11.44 21.38 -32.31
N LEU A 24 -12.08 20.37 -31.69
CA LEU A 24 -11.84 20.00 -30.29
C LEU A 24 -10.38 19.63 -30.03
N LYS A 25 -9.72 18.92 -30.96
CA LYS A 25 -8.29 18.59 -30.88
C LYS A 25 -7.35 19.81 -30.92
N LYS A 26 -7.85 20.99 -31.30
CA LYS A 26 -7.06 22.25 -31.35
C LYS A 26 -7.30 23.13 -30.12
N ILE A 27 -8.21 22.73 -29.24
CA ILE A 27 -8.51 23.48 -28.02
C ILE A 27 -7.37 23.24 -27.04
N HIS A 28 -6.69 24.33 -26.67
CA HIS A 28 -5.71 24.38 -25.60
C HIS A 28 -5.86 25.73 -24.91
N PHE A 29 -6.31 25.74 -23.66
CA PHE A 29 -6.49 26.97 -22.90
C PHE A 29 -6.25 26.73 -21.41
N THR A 30 -5.90 27.80 -20.72
CA THR A 30 -5.72 27.80 -19.27
C THR A 30 -6.93 28.46 -18.60
N THR A 31 -7.47 27.84 -17.55
CA THR A 31 -8.58 28.39 -16.79
C THR A 31 -8.12 29.51 -15.85
N THR A 32 -9.06 30.22 -15.23
CA THR A 32 -8.75 31.20 -14.17
C THR A 32 -8.16 30.59 -12.91
N THR A 33 -8.20 29.26 -12.76
CA THR A 33 -7.54 28.50 -11.69
C THR A 33 -6.18 27.94 -12.11
N ASP A 34 -5.63 28.44 -13.23
CA ASP A 34 -4.35 28.01 -13.81
C ASP A 34 -4.34 26.53 -14.25
N GLU A 35 -5.52 25.99 -14.59
CA GLU A 35 -5.66 24.62 -15.07
C GLU A 35 -5.54 24.57 -16.59
N ASP A 36 -4.65 23.72 -17.09
CA ASP A 36 -4.43 23.55 -18.51
C ASP A 36 -5.39 22.52 -19.10
N VAL A 37 -6.20 22.94 -20.09
CA VAL A 37 -7.24 22.14 -20.71
C VAL A 37 -6.92 21.94 -22.17
N PHE A 38 -6.65 20.69 -22.54
CA PHE A 38 -6.38 20.27 -23.92
C PHE A 38 -6.88 18.85 -24.18
N PHE A 39 -6.92 18.44 -25.44
CA PHE A 39 -7.21 17.05 -25.82
C PHE A 39 -6.00 16.45 -26.53
N ASP A 40 -5.68 15.19 -26.24
CA ASP A 40 -4.58 14.50 -26.89
C ASP A 40 -4.90 14.07 -28.34
N GLU A 41 -3.96 13.38 -29.00
CA GLU A 41 -4.14 12.90 -30.37
C GLU A 41 -5.34 11.94 -30.55
N ASN A 42 -5.77 11.28 -29.46
CA ASN A 42 -6.92 10.37 -29.43
C ASN A 42 -8.23 11.11 -29.10
N GLY A 43 -8.15 12.36 -28.65
CA GLY A 43 -9.30 13.15 -28.22
C GLY A 43 -9.65 12.93 -26.75
N ASP A 44 -8.75 12.36 -25.97
CA ASP A 44 -8.91 12.16 -24.53
C ASP A 44 -8.49 13.44 -23.80
N PRO A 45 -9.26 13.89 -22.79
CA PRO A 45 -8.86 15.01 -21.94
C PRO A 45 -7.67 14.62 -21.04
N PRO A 46 -6.95 15.58 -20.46
CA PRO A 46 -5.82 15.30 -19.59
C PRO A 46 -6.34 14.59 -18.34
N ALA A 47 -5.76 13.44 -18.00
CA ALA A 47 -6.12 12.74 -16.77
C ALA A 47 -5.69 13.60 -15.56
N ARG A 48 -6.68 14.10 -14.81
CA ARG A 48 -6.46 14.87 -13.59
C ARG A 48 -6.49 13.93 -12.39
N TYR A 49 -5.42 13.96 -11.60
CA TYR A 49 -5.30 13.22 -10.35
C TYR A 49 -5.05 14.20 -9.23
N ASP A 50 -5.95 14.24 -8.25
CA ASP A 50 -5.71 14.96 -7.00
C ASP A 50 -5.17 13.95 -5.97
N VAL A 51 -3.94 14.16 -5.49
CA VAL A 51 -3.34 13.30 -4.47
C VAL A 51 -3.71 13.83 -3.10
N LEU A 52 -4.65 13.16 -2.43
CA LEU A 52 -5.04 13.46 -1.06
C LEU A 52 -4.36 12.45 -0.12
N ASN A 53 -3.31 12.89 0.57
CA ASN A 53 -2.68 12.09 1.63
C ASN A 53 -3.45 12.28 2.95
N TRP A 54 -4.41 11.40 3.21
CA TRP A 54 -5.18 11.44 4.45
C TRP A 54 -4.48 10.63 5.55
N GLN A 55 -4.13 11.29 6.67
CA GLN A 55 -3.31 10.70 7.73
C GLN A 55 -3.90 10.81 9.14
N GLN A 56 -5.20 11.10 9.28
CA GLN A 56 -5.88 11.17 10.59
C GLN A 56 -7.03 10.18 10.74
N ASP A 57 -7.42 9.98 12.01
CA ASP A 57 -8.28 8.93 12.57
C ASP A 57 -9.42 8.45 11.65
N LYS A 58 -9.78 7.18 11.80
CA LYS A 58 -10.79 6.48 10.99
C LYS A 58 -12.11 7.24 10.85
N ASP A 59 -12.46 8.04 11.85
CA ASP A 59 -13.69 8.82 11.91
C ASP A 59 -13.69 9.98 10.90
N ASP A 60 -12.54 10.61 10.62
CA ASP A 60 -12.47 11.79 9.74
C ASP A 60 -12.69 11.44 8.26
N PHE A 61 -12.23 10.26 7.84
CA PHE A 61 -12.48 9.79 6.47
C PHE A 61 -13.99 9.58 6.25
N GLY A 62 -14.71 9.15 7.28
CA GLY A 62 -16.16 9.04 7.25
C GLY A 62 -16.87 10.39 7.01
N PHE A 63 -16.39 11.48 7.61
CA PHE A 63 -16.93 12.81 7.36
C PHE A 63 -16.72 13.26 5.92
N LEU A 64 -15.53 13.00 5.35
CA LEU A 64 -15.25 13.31 3.95
C LEU A 64 -16.17 12.51 3.01
N LEU A 65 -16.30 11.19 3.24
CA LEU A 65 -17.20 10.34 2.46
C LEU A 65 -18.65 10.85 2.50
N LYS A 66 -19.10 11.31 3.67
CA LYS A 66 -20.42 11.90 3.86
C LYS A 66 -20.61 13.18 3.05
N GLU A 67 -19.66 14.11 3.10
CA GLU A 67 -19.73 15.34 2.31
C GLU A 67 -19.67 15.05 0.80
N MET A 68 -18.82 14.11 0.38
CA MET A 68 -18.73 13.70 -1.03
C MET A 68 -20.03 13.08 -1.53
N ALA A 69 -20.70 12.27 -0.71
CA ALA A 69 -22.03 11.74 -1.01
C ALA A 69 -23.07 12.86 -1.12
N LEU A 70 -23.05 13.86 -0.22
CA LEU A 70 -23.95 15.02 -0.28
C LEU A 70 -23.74 15.85 -1.56
N GLN A 71 -22.52 15.92 -2.07
CA GLN A 71 -22.16 16.65 -3.30
C GLN A 71 -22.28 15.80 -4.57
N ASN A 72 -22.72 14.54 -4.49
CA ASN A 72 -22.76 13.58 -5.61
C ASN A 72 -21.42 13.43 -6.36
N MET A 73 -20.32 13.41 -5.61
CA MET A 73 -18.99 13.23 -6.18
C MET A 73 -18.77 11.78 -6.64
N THR A 74 -18.41 11.60 -7.91
CA THR A 74 -18.20 10.28 -8.54
C THR A 74 -17.03 10.35 -9.54
N GLY A 75 -16.54 9.20 -9.99
CA GLY A 75 -15.52 9.12 -11.05
C GLY A 75 -14.07 9.28 -10.58
N PHE A 76 -13.82 9.27 -9.27
CA PHE A 76 -12.48 9.34 -8.71
C PHE A 76 -11.81 7.96 -8.66
N GLN A 77 -10.55 7.91 -9.07
CA GLN A 77 -9.68 6.76 -8.81
C GLN A 77 -8.96 6.99 -7.49
N TRP A 78 -9.32 6.20 -6.48
CA TRP A 78 -8.71 6.32 -5.15
C TRP A 78 -7.51 5.39 -5.00
N VAL A 79 -6.51 5.88 -4.26
CA VAL A 79 -5.41 5.08 -3.72
C VAL A 79 -5.40 5.22 -2.20
N GLY A 80 -5.68 4.14 -1.48
CA GLY A 80 -5.79 4.13 -0.04
C GLY A 80 -4.57 3.59 0.69
N SER A 81 -4.38 4.11 1.90
CA SER A 81 -3.41 3.60 2.86
C SER A 81 -3.99 2.39 3.61
N GLU A 82 -3.12 1.61 4.24
CA GLU A 82 -3.48 0.42 5.01
C GLU A 82 -4.60 0.68 6.02
N SER A 83 -4.57 1.85 6.66
CA SER A 83 -5.47 2.26 7.73
C SER A 83 -6.96 2.21 7.36
N TRP A 84 -7.32 2.49 6.11
CA TRP A 84 -8.71 2.56 5.66
C TRP A 84 -9.03 1.67 4.46
N ILE A 85 -8.05 1.37 3.59
CA ILE A 85 -8.29 0.49 2.43
C ILE A 85 -8.63 -0.94 2.87
N SER A 86 -8.25 -1.33 4.09
CA SER A 86 -8.50 -2.66 4.66
C SER A 86 -9.64 -2.70 5.68
N ASP A 87 -10.35 -1.58 5.88
CA ASP A 87 -11.44 -1.45 6.84
C ASP A 87 -12.78 -1.90 6.25
N LEU A 88 -13.45 -2.83 6.94
CA LEU A 88 -14.74 -3.38 6.54
C LEU A 88 -15.89 -2.39 6.75
N ASN A 89 -15.74 -1.39 7.63
CA ASN A 89 -16.78 -0.38 7.84
C ASN A 89 -16.84 0.62 6.68
N THR A 90 -15.69 0.92 6.09
CA THR A 90 -15.56 1.77 4.89
C THR A 90 -16.13 1.07 3.65
N ALA A 91 -16.22 -0.26 3.67
CA ALA A 91 -16.77 -1.11 2.62
C ALA A 91 -18.31 -1.22 2.59
N ASN A 92 -18.99 -0.54 3.52
CA ASN A 92 -20.42 -0.65 3.66
C ASN A 92 -21.16 -0.13 2.40
N ALA A 93 -22.43 -0.52 2.25
CA ALA A 93 -23.23 -0.18 1.07
C ALA A 93 -23.40 1.33 0.84
N GLU A 94 -23.23 2.15 1.89
CA GLU A 94 -23.38 3.61 1.82
C GLU A 94 -22.29 4.24 0.93
N TRP A 95 -21.03 3.81 1.07
CA TRP A 95 -19.89 4.44 0.39
C TRP A 95 -19.43 3.72 -0.88
N GLN A 96 -20.01 2.55 -1.19
CA GLN A 96 -19.62 1.73 -2.34
C GLN A 96 -19.62 2.47 -3.67
N HIS A 97 -20.59 3.37 -3.89
CA HIS A 97 -20.68 4.15 -5.13
C HIS A 97 -19.55 5.17 -5.32
N ILE A 98 -18.87 5.57 -4.24
CA ILE A 98 -17.75 6.51 -4.24
C ILE A 98 -16.41 5.78 -4.30
N LEU A 99 -16.29 4.66 -3.57
CA LEU A 99 -15.02 3.94 -3.36
C LEU A 99 -14.82 2.73 -4.28
N LYS A 100 -15.78 2.43 -5.17
CA LYS A 100 -15.62 1.33 -6.14
C LYS A 100 -14.37 1.53 -7.01
N GLY A 101 -13.57 0.48 -7.12
CA GLY A 101 -12.33 0.50 -7.91
C GLY A 101 -11.14 1.13 -7.17
N SER A 102 -11.29 1.49 -5.89
CA SER A 102 -10.17 1.98 -5.08
C SER A 102 -9.05 0.93 -5.02
N LEU A 103 -7.82 1.36 -5.23
CA LEU A 103 -6.63 0.56 -5.04
C LEU A 103 -6.00 0.89 -3.69
N GLY A 104 -5.23 0.00 -3.08
CA GLY A 104 -4.34 0.42 -2.01
C GLY A 104 -3.54 -0.72 -1.43
N PHE A 105 -2.69 -0.38 -0.47
CA PHE A 105 -1.79 -1.31 0.18
C PHE A 105 -2.41 -1.78 1.47
N ALA A 106 -2.52 -3.09 1.65
CA ALA A 106 -2.96 -3.67 2.91
C ALA A 106 -1.94 -4.65 3.45
N ILE A 107 -1.96 -4.81 4.75
CA ILE A 107 -1.35 -5.96 5.41
C ILE A 107 -2.27 -7.16 5.11
N PRO A 108 -1.82 -8.20 4.37
CA PRO A 108 -2.57 -9.44 4.16
C PRO A 108 -3.24 -9.92 5.43
N LYS A 109 -4.58 -10.01 5.41
CA LYS A 109 -5.40 -10.61 6.47
C LYS A 109 -5.73 -12.05 6.07
N ASP A 110 -4.71 -12.91 5.98
CA ASP A 110 -4.98 -14.34 5.94
C ASP A 110 -5.65 -14.73 7.26
N ILE A 111 -6.85 -15.27 7.14
CA ILE A 111 -7.73 -15.63 8.25
C ILE A 111 -7.01 -16.69 9.10
N SER A 112 -6.71 -16.30 10.35
CA SER A 112 -6.19 -17.07 11.48
C SER A 112 -4.74 -17.61 11.41
N ASP A 113 -3.94 -17.16 12.37
CA ASP A 113 -2.63 -17.69 12.79
C ASP A 113 -1.38 -17.61 11.88
N SER A 114 -1.45 -17.60 10.55
CA SER A 114 -0.21 -17.79 9.76
C SER A 114 0.82 -16.65 9.86
N ARG A 115 0.44 -15.37 9.77
CA ARG A 115 1.41 -14.25 9.80
C ARG A 115 1.93 -13.91 11.19
N LEU A 116 1.07 -13.90 12.20
CA LEU A 116 1.52 -13.69 13.58
C LEU A 116 2.43 -14.85 14.00
N ALA A 117 2.05 -16.10 13.72
CA ALA A 117 2.90 -17.24 14.00
C ALA A 117 4.19 -17.23 13.17
N ASN A 118 4.15 -16.81 11.89
CA ASN A 118 5.34 -16.67 11.06
C ASN A 118 6.27 -15.56 11.57
N ASN A 119 5.74 -14.41 12.01
CA ASN A 119 6.53 -13.35 12.64
C ASN A 119 7.15 -13.83 13.96
N ILE A 120 6.40 -14.55 14.79
CA ILE A 120 6.93 -15.17 16.02
C ILE A 120 8.01 -16.19 15.67
N TYR A 121 7.76 -17.06 14.70
CA TYR A 121 8.71 -18.06 14.21
C TYR A 121 10.02 -17.40 13.76
N LYS A 122 9.92 -16.36 12.92
CA LYS A 122 11.06 -15.56 12.47
C LYS A 122 11.81 -14.91 13.62
N ALA A 123 11.11 -14.32 14.58
CA ALA A 123 11.72 -13.69 15.75
C ALA A 123 12.48 -14.72 16.61
N VAL A 124 11.89 -15.89 16.84
CA VAL A 124 12.53 -16.98 17.57
C VAL A 124 13.77 -17.48 16.84
N TYR A 125 13.68 -17.66 15.51
CA TYR A 125 14.83 -18.07 14.70
C TYR A 125 15.92 -17.01 14.67
N ALA A 126 15.57 -15.73 14.54
CA ALA A 126 16.52 -14.62 14.58
C ALA A 126 17.32 -14.62 15.90
N VAL A 127 16.63 -14.78 17.03
CA VAL A 127 17.27 -14.91 18.35
C VAL A 127 18.13 -16.17 18.40
N ALA A 128 17.65 -17.31 17.91
CA ALA A 128 18.42 -18.56 17.90
C ALA A 128 19.70 -18.44 17.07
N TYR A 129 19.65 -17.82 15.89
CA TYR A 129 20.82 -17.54 15.06
C TYR A 129 21.81 -16.60 15.75
N ALA A 130 21.31 -15.51 16.34
CA ALA A 130 22.16 -14.58 17.08
C ALA A 130 22.85 -15.25 18.27
N LEU A 131 22.13 -16.09 19.01
CA LEU A 131 22.71 -16.90 20.09
C LEU A 131 23.73 -17.91 19.55
N HIS A 132 23.40 -18.64 18.48
CA HIS A 132 24.31 -19.62 17.87
C HIS A 132 25.66 -18.99 17.49
N ASN A 133 25.62 -17.84 16.83
CA ASN A 133 26.81 -17.08 16.43
C ASN A 133 27.54 -16.53 17.65
N SER A 134 26.80 -15.93 18.60
CA SER A 134 27.37 -15.35 19.81
C SER A 134 28.03 -16.40 20.72
N TYR A 135 27.50 -17.62 20.75
CA TYR A 135 28.08 -18.76 21.47
C TYR A 135 29.21 -19.49 20.73
N GLY A 136 29.48 -19.11 19.47
CA GLY A 136 30.51 -19.75 18.64
C GLY A 136 30.17 -21.22 18.33
N CYS A 137 28.88 -21.53 18.17
CA CYS A 137 28.44 -22.89 17.89
C CYS A 137 28.77 -23.26 16.43
N TYR A 138 29.21 -24.50 16.21
CA TYR A 138 29.43 -25.03 14.85
C TYR A 138 29.16 -26.54 14.79
N LYS A 139 28.86 -27.03 13.58
CA LYS A 139 28.73 -28.46 13.30
C LYS A 139 30.11 -29.07 13.07
N ARG A 140 30.36 -30.24 13.64
CA ARG A 140 31.58 -31.00 13.36
C ARG A 140 31.41 -31.75 12.04
N ASP A 141 32.41 -31.73 11.16
CA ASP A 141 32.38 -32.36 9.83
C ASP A 141 32.34 -33.92 9.85
N SER A 142 32.04 -34.54 10.98
CA SER A 142 32.04 -36.01 11.10
C SER A 142 30.70 -36.60 10.68
N GLU A 143 30.73 -37.53 9.72
CA GLU A 143 29.58 -38.28 9.17
C GLU A 143 28.80 -39.12 10.21
N GLN A 144 29.28 -39.21 11.45
CA GLN A 144 28.47 -39.69 12.58
C GLN A 144 27.93 -38.50 13.36
N ALA A 145 26.61 -38.47 13.55
CA ALA A 145 25.83 -37.48 14.30
C ALA A 145 26.51 -37.03 15.60
N ALA A 146 27.43 -36.07 15.48
CA ALA A 146 28.14 -35.49 16.60
C ALA A 146 27.31 -34.32 17.15
N PRO A 147 27.26 -34.14 18.48
CA PRO A 147 26.55 -33.02 19.08
C PRO A 147 27.15 -31.68 18.61
N ASN A 148 26.30 -30.68 18.38
CA ASN A 148 26.74 -29.31 18.11
C ASN A 148 27.64 -28.83 19.25
N VAL A 149 28.84 -28.35 18.92
CA VAL A 149 29.80 -27.83 19.91
C VAL A 149 29.68 -26.32 19.95
N CYS A 150 29.52 -25.76 21.14
CA CYS A 150 29.53 -24.32 21.40
C CYS A 150 30.71 -23.99 22.33
N THR A 151 31.49 -22.97 22.00
CA THR A 151 32.75 -22.67 22.70
C THR A 151 32.59 -21.66 23.83
N ASN A 152 31.57 -20.81 23.77
CA ASN A 152 31.36 -19.76 24.76
C ASN A 152 30.31 -20.21 25.78
N LEU A 153 30.53 -19.89 27.06
CA LEU A 153 29.65 -20.26 28.17
C LEU A 153 28.75 -19.07 28.58
N PRO A 154 27.54 -19.33 29.13
CA PRO A 154 26.54 -18.30 29.45
C PRO A 154 27.03 -17.19 30.39
N ASP A 155 27.96 -17.49 31.30
CA ASP A 155 28.43 -16.57 32.35
C ASP A 155 29.24 -15.38 31.80
N GLN A 156 29.61 -15.39 30.52
CA GLN A 156 30.35 -14.30 29.85
C GLN A 156 29.48 -13.48 28.88
N GLN A 157 28.22 -13.87 28.64
CA GLN A 157 27.37 -13.23 27.65
C GLN A 157 26.78 -11.93 28.19
N LYS A 158 26.93 -10.85 27.43
CA LYS A 158 26.25 -9.58 27.70
C LYS A 158 25.17 -9.33 26.65
N PRO A 159 24.00 -8.75 27.03
CA PRO A 159 22.89 -8.53 26.10
C PRO A 159 23.27 -7.82 24.79
N TRP A 160 24.20 -6.86 24.85
CA TRP A 160 24.65 -6.13 23.65
C TRP A 160 25.39 -7.00 22.62
N GLN A 161 26.03 -8.09 23.04
CA GLN A 161 26.72 -9.00 22.12
C GLN A 161 25.69 -9.72 21.25
N ILE A 162 24.55 -10.10 21.84
CA ILE A 162 23.43 -10.71 21.12
C ILE A 162 22.82 -9.69 20.16
N VAL A 163 22.64 -8.43 20.59
CA VAL A 163 22.13 -7.36 19.72
C VAL A 163 23.06 -7.12 18.52
N ASN A 164 24.37 -7.15 18.73
CA ASN A 164 25.34 -7.01 17.63
C ASN A 164 25.28 -8.17 16.64
N GLU A 165 24.97 -9.39 17.09
CA GLU A 165 24.75 -10.52 16.20
C GLU A 165 23.40 -10.44 15.49
N LEU A 166 22.34 -10.00 16.19
CA LEU A 166 21.02 -9.74 15.59
C LEU A 166 21.10 -8.77 14.41
N LYS A 167 21.88 -7.70 14.52
CA LYS A 167 22.08 -6.72 13.43
C LYS A 167 22.76 -7.28 12.18
N LYS A 168 23.42 -8.44 12.28
CA LYS A 168 24.16 -9.06 11.18
C LYS A 168 23.44 -10.26 10.58
N ILE A 169 22.32 -10.68 11.15
CA ILE A 169 21.63 -11.86 10.66
C ILE A 169 21.12 -11.62 9.25
N ASN A 170 21.30 -12.62 8.42
CA ASN A 170 20.73 -12.67 7.09
C ASN A 170 20.52 -14.14 6.76
N PHE A 171 19.27 -14.60 6.85
CA PHE A 171 18.90 -15.98 6.55
C PHE A 171 17.57 -16.01 5.81
N THR A 172 17.34 -17.09 5.07
CA THR A 172 16.11 -17.29 4.31
C THR A 172 15.30 -18.41 4.97
N THR A 173 14.01 -18.17 5.21
CA THR A 173 13.05 -19.22 5.58
C THR A 173 12.42 -19.80 4.30
N THR A 174 11.35 -20.59 4.42
CA THR A 174 10.74 -21.28 3.27
C THR A 174 10.38 -20.35 2.11
N ASP A 175 9.95 -19.11 2.40
CA ASP A 175 9.46 -18.17 1.38
C ASP A 175 9.90 -16.72 1.62
N GLU A 176 10.71 -16.43 2.65
CA GLU A 176 11.01 -15.05 3.06
C GLU A 176 12.45 -14.89 3.57
N ASP A 177 13.11 -13.82 3.13
CA ASP A 177 14.37 -13.39 3.71
C ASP A 177 14.13 -12.68 5.04
N VAL A 178 15.01 -12.94 6.00
CA VAL A 178 14.99 -12.36 7.34
C VAL A 178 16.32 -11.67 7.59
N PHE A 179 16.26 -10.36 7.58
CA PHE A 179 17.34 -9.45 7.93
C PHE A 179 16.74 -8.20 8.57
N PHE A 180 17.59 -7.38 9.17
CA PHE A 180 17.22 -6.09 9.74
C PHE A 180 18.00 -4.99 9.04
N ASP A 181 17.35 -3.85 8.80
CA ASP A 181 18.02 -2.66 8.28
C ASP A 181 18.80 -1.90 9.37
N GLU A 182 19.31 -0.71 9.05
CA GLU A 182 20.07 0.13 9.98
C GLU A 182 19.26 0.55 11.22
N ASN A 183 17.92 0.62 11.10
CA ASN A 183 17.00 0.98 12.17
C ASN A 183 16.54 -0.23 12.99
N GLY A 184 16.77 -1.45 12.49
CA GLY A 184 16.31 -2.68 13.12
C GLY A 184 14.96 -3.15 12.57
N ASP A 185 14.50 -2.60 11.45
CA ASP A 185 13.23 -2.97 10.84
C ASP A 185 13.39 -4.19 9.93
N PRO A 186 12.47 -5.18 9.99
CA PRO A 186 12.46 -6.30 9.06
C PRO A 186 11.94 -5.87 7.68
N PRO A 187 12.20 -6.65 6.62
CA PRO A 187 11.63 -6.37 5.30
C PRO A 187 10.09 -6.33 5.36
N ALA A 188 9.52 -5.20 4.91
CA ALA A 188 8.08 -4.98 4.88
C ALA A 188 7.41 -5.74 3.73
N ARG A 189 6.20 -6.26 3.97
CA ARG A 189 5.38 -6.95 2.97
C ARG A 189 3.94 -6.45 3.02
N TYR A 190 3.47 -6.01 1.86
CA TYR A 190 2.12 -5.51 1.63
C TYR A 190 1.48 -6.25 0.46
N ASP A 191 0.18 -6.45 0.54
CA ASP A 191 -0.64 -6.86 -0.59
C ASP A 191 -1.28 -5.63 -1.23
N VAL A 192 -1.47 -5.71 -2.54
CA VAL A 192 -2.26 -4.72 -3.26
C VAL A 192 -3.70 -5.20 -3.31
N LEU A 193 -4.60 -4.42 -2.72
CA LEU A 193 -6.03 -4.66 -2.75
C LEU A 193 -6.69 -3.82 -3.83
N ASN A 194 -7.73 -4.38 -4.42
CA ASN A 194 -8.63 -3.68 -5.33
C ASN A 194 -10.08 -3.87 -4.84
N TRP A 195 -10.75 -2.78 -4.50
CA TRP A 195 -12.14 -2.78 -4.07
C TRP A 195 -13.08 -3.03 -5.24
N GLN A 196 -13.75 -4.17 -5.22
CA GLN A 196 -14.76 -4.51 -6.20
C GLN A 196 -16.12 -4.70 -5.52
N GLN A 197 -17.16 -4.32 -6.26
CA GLN A 197 -18.53 -4.65 -5.90
C GLN A 197 -18.76 -6.11 -6.30
N ASP A 198 -19.34 -6.90 -5.39
CA ASP A 198 -19.78 -8.25 -5.74
C ASP A 198 -20.75 -8.19 -6.91
N LYS A 199 -20.56 -9.10 -7.86
CA LYS A 199 -21.50 -9.28 -8.96
C LYS A 199 -22.63 -10.14 -8.41
N ASP A 200 -23.76 -9.52 -8.11
CA ASP A 200 -25.04 -10.24 -8.00
C ASP A 200 -25.33 -11.02 -9.30
#